data_AF-A0A9E5FHM0-F1
#
_entry.id   AF-A0A9E5FHM0-F1
#
_cell.length_a   1.000
_cell.length_b   1.000
_cell.length_c   1.000
_cell.angle_alpha   90.00
_cell.angle_beta   90.00
_cell.angle_gamma   90.00
#
_symmetry.space_group_name_H-M   'P 1'
#
loop_
_entity.id
_entity.type
_entity.pdbx_description
1 polymer ?
#
loop_
_entity_poly.entity_id
_entity_poly.type
_entity_poly.pdbx_seq_one_letter_code
_entity_poly.pdbx_strand_id
1 'polypeptide(L)'
;MARQRPNLEGLTERIVPAISLKFVSGSLTITAVPANVANNLTLTQSATDGKFTVTDGAQSAGPYNVRGNITIVSSNAGDNINVLLNRGAAGGFAIPGFLSINSRNGADTINITGDATNGGRISGNVIMATGFANDTVTMSGGGDLLSIGGVISANFDSGLDTFNLGSTANGSS
;
A
#
# COMPACT_ATOMS: atom_id res chain seq x y z
N MET A 1 -10.47 -31.53 41.79
CA MET A 1 -10.54 -30.44 40.79
C MET A 1 -9.14 -30.24 40.22
N ALA A 2 -8.92 -30.60 38.95
CA ALA A 2 -7.62 -30.42 38.31
C ALA A 2 -7.39 -28.93 38.03
N ARG A 3 -6.28 -28.37 38.51
CA ARG A 3 -5.89 -26.99 38.23
C ARG A 3 -5.35 -26.92 36.80
N GLN A 4 -6.10 -26.29 35.90
CA GLN A 4 -5.64 -25.98 34.56
C GLN A 4 -4.46 -25.00 34.66
N ARG A 5 -3.28 -25.42 34.20
CA ARG A 5 -2.10 -24.55 34.11
C ARG A 5 -2.13 -23.87 32.73
N PRO A 6 -2.07 -22.53 32.65
CA PRO A 6 -1.87 -21.85 31.37
C PRO A 6 -0.55 -22.30 30.76
N ASN A 7 -0.56 -22.72 29.48
CA ASN A 7 0.66 -22.93 28.73
C ASN A 7 1.05 -21.60 28.06
N LEU A 8 2.31 -21.22 28.15
CA LEU A 8 2.84 -20.02 27.49
C LEU A 8 3.46 -20.45 26.17
N GLU A 9 2.95 -19.95 25.05
CA GLU A 9 3.62 -20.08 23.76
C GLU A 9 4.83 -19.15 23.69
N GLY A 10 5.92 -19.61 23.08
CA GLY A 10 7.12 -18.81 22.87
C GLY A 10 6.87 -17.67 21.90
N LEU A 11 7.24 -16.45 22.26
CA LEU A 11 7.06 -15.27 21.40
C LEU A 11 7.85 -15.35 20.07
N THR A 12 8.82 -16.25 19.99
CA THR A 12 9.67 -16.48 18.81
C THR A 12 8.96 -17.19 17.67
N GLU A 13 7.86 -17.90 17.94
CA GLU A 13 7.06 -18.60 16.92
C GLU A 13 5.87 -17.76 16.45
N ARG A 14 5.61 -16.62 17.12
CA ARG A 14 4.48 -15.74 16.81
C ARG A 14 4.79 -14.92 15.57
N ILE A 15 4.25 -15.33 14.43
CA ILE A 15 4.27 -14.55 13.20
C ILE A 15 3.27 -13.39 13.35
N VAL A 16 3.79 -12.18 13.48
CA VAL A 16 3.01 -10.94 13.49
C VAL A 16 3.38 -10.09 12.28
N PRO A 17 2.46 -9.26 11.75
CA PRO A 17 2.83 -8.26 10.75
C PRO A 17 4.00 -7.40 11.26
N ALA A 18 5.00 -7.16 10.41
CA ALA A 18 6.09 -6.22 10.67
C ALA A 18 5.63 -4.77 10.43
N ILE A 19 4.39 -4.45 10.79
CA ILE A 19 3.77 -3.15 10.58
C ILE A 19 2.96 -2.71 11.80
N SER A 20 2.90 -1.40 12.02
CA SER A 20 2.02 -0.72 12.97
C SER A 20 0.97 0.07 12.20
N LEU A 21 -0.27 0.04 12.70
CA LEU A 21 -1.42 0.66 12.06
C LEU A 21 -2.08 1.67 13.00
N LYS A 22 -2.32 2.87 12.50
CA LYS A 22 -3.07 3.92 13.18
C LYS A 22 -4.21 4.39 12.28
N PHE A 23 -5.44 4.13 12.71
CA PHE A 23 -6.64 4.60 12.04
C PHE A 23 -7.34 5.65 12.90
N VAL A 24 -7.27 6.91 12.48
CA VAL A 24 -7.81 8.05 13.25
C VAL A 24 -8.55 8.98 12.30
N SER A 25 -9.79 9.36 12.65
CA SER A 25 -10.61 10.29 11.89
C SER A 25 -10.74 9.92 10.40
N GLY A 26 -10.80 8.63 10.08
CA GLY A 26 -10.93 8.15 8.70
C GLY A 26 -9.63 8.08 7.91
N SER A 27 -8.49 8.49 8.47
CA SER A 27 -7.17 8.37 7.83
C SER A 27 -6.41 7.17 8.37
N LEU A 28 -5.68 6.49 7.48
CA LEU A 28 -4.89 5.30 7.80
C LEU A 28 -3.40 5.63 7.68
N THR A 29 -2.66 5.43 8.76
CA THR A 29 -1.19 5.44 8.76
C THR A 29 -0.68 4.02 8.98
N ILE A 30 0.23 3.59 8.11
CA ILE A 30 0.91 2.30 8.12
C ILE A 30 2.40 2.59 8.28
N THR A 31 3.04 1.99 9.28
CA THR A 31 4.46 2.17 9.56
C THR A 31 5.16 0.83 9.73
N ALA A 32 6.22 0.54 8.99
CA ALA A 32 7.03 -0.66 9.17
C ALA A 32 7.71 -0.69 10.55
N VAL A 33 7.67 -1.86 11.20
CA VAL A 33 8.28 -2.15 12.50
C VAL A 33 8.75 -3.61 12.52
N PRO A 34 10.05 -3.90 12.67
CA PRO A 34 11.15 -2.95 12.93
C PRO A 34 11.62 -2.22 11.66
N ALA A 35 12.28 -1.07 11.85
CA ALA A 35 12.63 -0.17 10.76
C ALA A 35 13.70 -0.69 9.78
N ASN A 36 14.24 -1.90 9.93
CA ASN A 36 15.30 -2.45 9.08
C ASN A 36 15.01 -3.90 8.64
N VAL A 37 13.73 -4.26 8.53
CA VAL A 37 13.28 -5.57 8.04
C VAL A 37 12.37 -5.33 6.86
N ALA A 38 12.65 -6.05 5.77
CA ALA A 38 11.87 -5.98 4.54
C ALA A 38 10.40 -6.35 4.80
N ASN A 39 9.51 -5.57 4.20
CA ASN A 39 8.06 -5.70 4.32
C ASN A 39 7.50 -6.06 2.95
N ASN A 40 6.43 -6.85 2.96
CA ASN A 40 5.67 -7.15 1.76
C ASN A 40 4.25 -6.63 1.96
N LEU A 41 4.14 -5.30 1.98
CA LEU A 41 2.92 -4.57 2.25
C LEU A 41 2.01 -4.61 1.02
N THR A 42 0.77 -5.07 1.20
CA THR A 42 -0.29 -4.93 0.20
C THR A 42 -1.51 -4.27 0.83
N LEU A 43 -2.04 -3.28 0.14
CA LEU A 43 -3.22 -2.51 0.51
C LEU A 43 -4.26 -2.71 -0.60
N THR A 44 -5.30 -3.48 -0.31
CA THR A 44 -6.31 -3.87 -1.31
C THR A 44 -7.63 -3.18 -1.04
N GLN A 45 -8.11 -2.41 -2.01
CA GLN A 45 -9.45 -1.84 -2.00
C GLN A 45 -10.48 -2.86 -2.48
N SER A 46 -11.48 -3.13 -1.65
CA SER A 46 -12.60 -4.02 -1.96
C SER A 46 -13.51 -3.43 -3.03
N ALA A 47 -13.81 -4.22 -4.06
CA ALA A 47 -14.76 -3.87 -5.12
C ALA A 47 -16.22 -3.79 -4.65
N THR A 48 -16.53 -4.34 -3.48
CA THR A 48 -17.91 -4.48 -2.97
C THR A 48 -18.28 -3.32 -2.04
N ASP A 49 -17.36 -2.92 -1.16
CA ASP A 49 -17.63 -1.93 -0.11
C ASP A 49 -16.57 -0.83 0.00
N GLY A 50 -15.57 -0.82 -0.89
CA GLY A 50 -14.54 0.21 -0.96
C GLY A 50 -13.57 0.22 0.23
N LYS A 51 -13.70 -0.71 1.18
CA LYS A 51 -12.82 -0.80 2.34
C LYS A 51 -11.45 -1.32 1.93
N PHE A 52 -10.45 -0.93 2.70
CA PHE A 52 -9.07 -1.33 2.50
C PHE A 52 -8.65 -2.44 3.45
N THR A 53 -8.18 -3.56 2.92
CA THR A 53 -7.48 -4.59 3.71
C THR A 53 -5.99 -4.34 3.58
N VAL A 54 -5.28 -4.35 4.71
CA VAL A 54 -3.82 -4.27 4.75
C VAL A 54 -3.28 -5.68 4.98
N THR A 55 -2.27 -6.10 4.24
CA THR A 55 -1.54 -7.32 4.51
C THR A 55 -0.05 -7.05 4.51
N ASP A 56 0.69 -7.74 5.36
CA ASP A 56 2.15 -7.84 5.30
C ASP A 56 2.53 -9.31 5.13
N GLY A 57 2.96 -9.66 3.91
CA GLY A 57 3.09 -11.05 3.50
C GLY A 57 1.77 -11.82 3.65
N ALA A 58 1.77 -12.89 4.45
CA ALA A 58 0.58 -13.69 4.73
C ALA A 58 -0.29 -13.14 5.87
N GLN A 59 0.18 -12.11 6.59
CA GLN A 59 -0.52 -11.59 7.75
C GLN A 59 -1.47 -10.47 7.35
N SER A 60 -2.75 -10.58 7.74
CA SER A 60 -3.78 -9.59 7.43
C SER A 60 -4.08 -8.69 8.63
N ALA A 61 -4.35 -7.42 8.35
CA ALA A 61 -4.76 -6.42 9.31
C ALA A 61 -5.82 -5.49 8.70
N GLY A 62 -6.95 -5.36 9.40
CA GLY A 62 -8.12 -4.65 8.86
C GLY A 62 -9.05 -5.58 8.08
N PRO A 63 -10.27 -5.09 7.79
CA PRO A 63 -10.44 -3.97 6.87
C PRO A 63 -10.62 -2.60 7.55
N TYR A 64 -10.32 -1.54 6.79
CA TYR A 64 -10.46 -0.13 7.19
C TYR A 64 -11.37 0.63 6.23
N ASN A 65 -12.36 1.35 6.76
CA ASN A 65 -13.19 2.27 5.98
C ASN A 65 -12.51 3.64 5.85
N VAL A 66 -11.50 3.72 4.98
CA VAL A 66 -10.73 4.94 4.78
C VAL A 66 -11.58 6.03 4.13
N ARG A 67 -11.68 7.17 4.79
CA ARG A 67 -12.40 8.37 4.33
C ARG A 67 -11.52 9.60 4.17
N GLY A 68 -10.26 9.50 4.60
CA GLY A 68 -9.25 10.55 4.52
C GLY A 68 -8.02 10.08 3.76
N ASN A 69 -6.85 10.34 4.33
CA ASN A 69 -5.57 10.07 3.70
C ASN A 69 -5.08 8.65 4.01
N ILE A 70 -4.20 8.15 3.14
CA ILE A 70 -3.39 6.96 3.41
C ILE A 70 -1.93 7.37 3.43
N THR A 71 -1.24 7.06 4.52
CA THR A 71 0.19 7.31 4.70
C THR A 71 0.89 5.98 4.97
N ILE A 72 1.89 5.67 4.16
CA ILE A 72 2.76 4.50 4.31
C ILE A 72 4.18 4.99 4.60
N VAL A 73 4.78 4.49 5.65
CA VAL A 73 6.20 4.71 5.99
C VAL A 73 6.86 3.35 6.16
N SER A 74 7.73 2.98 5.22
CA SER A 74 8.35 1.67 5.18
C SER A 74 9.66 1.59 5.99
N SER A 75 10.41 0.51 5.83
CA SER A 75 11.68 0.24 6.53
C SER A 75 12.87 0.80 5.76
N ASN A 76 14.10 0.59 6.23
CA ASN A 76 15.33 0.90 5.48
C ASN A 76 15.88 -0.34 4.74
N ALA A 77 15.09 -1.40 4.62
CA ALA A 77 15.40 -2.59 3.84
C ALA A 77 14.57 -2.58 2.56
N GLY A 78 14.97 -3.36 1.55
CA GLY A 78 14.20 -3.43 0.30
C GLY A 78 12.79 -3.95 0.54
N ASP A 79 11.82 -3.07 0.34
CA ASP A 79 10.41 -3.27 0.63
C ASP A 79 9.59 -3.45 -0.66
N ASN A 80 8.50 -4.23 -0.57
CA ASN A 80 7.51 -4.34 -1.63
C ASN A 80 6.19 -3.74 -1.13
N ILE A 81 5.73 -2.67 -1.78
CA ILE A 81 4.53 -1.92 -1.41
C ILE A 81 3.55 -1.96 -2.57
N ASN A 82 2.43 -2.64 -2.39
CA ASN A 82 1.37 -2.76 -3.40
C ASN A 82 0.11 -2.03 -2.92
N VAL A 83 -0.35 -1.05 -3.68
CA VAL A 83 -1.63 -0.36 -3.48
C VAL A 83 -2.53 -0.75 -4.64
N LEU A 84 -3.49 -1.62 -4.36
CA LEU A 84 -4.44 -2.17 -5.33
C LEU A 84 -5.77 -1.46 -5.15
N LEU A 85 -6.17 -0.67 -6.14
CA LEU A 85 -7.37 0.16 -6.11
C LEU A 85 -8.46 -0.45 -6.97
N ASN A 86 -9.71 -0.31 -6.54
CA ASN A 86 -10.86 -0.78 -7.27
C ASN A 86 -12.01 0.21 -7.09
N ARG A 87 -12.46 0.84 -8.18
CA ARG A 87 -13.55 1.84 -8.10
C ARG A 87 -14.93 1.22 -7.81
N GLY A 88 -15.02 -0.12 -7.77
CA GLY A 88 -16.26 -0.87 -7.73
C GLY A 88 -17.03 -0.77 -9.04
N ALA A 89 -18.01 -1.65 -9.25
CA ALA A 89 -18.80 -1.67 -10.49
C ALA A 89 -19.56 -0.35 -10.75
N ALA A 90 -19.91 0.39 -9.69
CA ALA A 90 -20.57 1.70 -9.79
C ALA A 90 -19.59 2.87 -9.95
N GLY A 91 -18.27 2.64 -9.92
CA GLY A 91 -17.24 3.67 -10.08
C GLY A 91 -17.07 4.64 -8.90
N GLY A 92 -17.67 4.35 -7.75
CA GLY A 92 -17.77 5.27 -6.61
C GLY A 92 -16.62 5.21 -5.61
N PHE A 93 -15.79 4.16 -5.64
CA PHE A 93 -14.73 3.98 -4.65
C PHE A 93 -13.41 4.64 -5.07
N ALA A 94 -12.69 5.16 -4.09
CA ALA A 94 -11.42 5.85 -4.27
C ALA A 94 -10.65 5.90 -2.95
N ILE A 95 -9.37 6.27 -2.98
CA ILE A 95 -8.75 6.97 -1.85
C ILE A 95 -9.31 8.40 -1.85
N PRO A 96 -10.07 8.85 -0.84
CA PRO A 96 -10.72 10.16 -0.89
C PRO A 96 -9.75 11.33 -0.70
N GLY A 97 -8.72 11.14 0.12
CA GLY A 97 -7.65 12.10 0.34
C GLY A 97 -6.45 11.87 -0.58
N PHE A 98 -5.26 12.17 -0.07
CA PHE A 98 -3.99 11.86 -0.73
C PHE A 98 -3.45 10.48 -0.33
N LEU A 99 -2.59 9.93 -1.17
CA LEU A 99 -1.73 8.79 -0.88
C LEU A 99 -0.30 9.30 -0.69
N SER A 100 0.29 9.04 0.47
CA SER A 100 1.69 9.35 0.76
C SER A 100 2.46 8.06 1.03
N ILE A 101 3.58 7.86 0.34
CA ILE A 101 4.47 6.71 0.56
C ILE A 101 5.88 7.24 0.78
N ASN A 102 6.49 6.87 1.89
CA ASN A 102 7.91 7.05 2.14
C ASN A 102 8.48 5.65 2.34
N SER A 103 9.14 5.09 1.32
CA SER A 103 9.73 3.75 1.42
C SER A 103 11.11 3.75 2.10
N ARG A 104 11.68 4.95 2.30
CA ARG A 104 12.95 5.25 2.97
C ARG A 104 14.21 4.81 2.24
N ASN A 105 14.69 3.59 2.43
CA ASN A 105 16.01 3.18 1.93
C ASN A 105 15.97 1.70 1.58
N GLY A 106 16.95 1.24 0.81
CA GLY A 106 16.94 -0.11 0.29
C GLY A 106 16.23 -0.14 -1.05
N ALA A 107 16.47 -1.18 -1.84
CA ALA A 107 15.91 -1.27 -3.18
C ALA A 107 14.42 -1.63 -3.10
N ASP A 108 13.57 -0.60 -3.20
CA ASP A 108 12.15 -0.70 -2.98
C ASP A 108 11.37 -0.90 -4.28
N THR A 109 10.25 -1.60 -4.18
CA THR A 109 9.26 -1.70 -5.25
C THR A 109 7.93 -1.16 -4.77
N ILE A 110 7.42 -0.14 -5.46
CA ILE A 110 6.11 0.47 -5.17
C ILE A 110 5.22 0.29 -6.39
N ASN A 111 4.12 -0.43 -6.23
CA ASN A 111 3.11 -0.62 -7.26
C ASN A 111 1.81 0.03 -6.83
N ILE A 112 1.36 1.06 -7.55
CA ILE A 112 0.03 1.65 -7.38
C ILE A 112 -0.77 1.24 -8.62
N THR A 113 -1.72 0.34 -8.44
CA THR A 113 -2.42 -0.28 -9.57
C THR A 113 -3.92 -0.14 -9.43
N GLY A 114 -4.59 0.18 -10.54
CA GLY A 114 -6.03 0.03 -10.67
C GLY A 114 -6.41 -1.42 -10.96
N ASP A 115 -7.64 -1.79 -10.62
CA ASP A 115 -8.24 -3.06 -10.96
C ASP A 115 -8.40 -3.20 -12.49
N ALA A 116 -8.20 -4.41 -13.00
CA ALA A 116 -8.26 -4.65 -14.44
C ALA A 116 -9.63 -4.37 -15.08
N THR A 117 -10.71 -4.48 -14.30
CA THR A 117 -12.09 -4.31 -14.79
C THR A 117 -12.65 -2.94 -14.41
N ASN A 118 -12.42 -2.52 -13.16
CA ASN A 118 -13.05 -1.33 -12.60
C ASN A 118 -12.08 -0.13 -12.49
N GLY A 119 -10.79 -0.31 -12.81
CA GLY A 119 -9.76 0.71 -12.66
C GLY A 119 -9.51 1.11 -11.21
N GLY A 120 -8.75 2.19 -11.04
CA GLY A 120 -8.40 2.74 -9.73
C GLY A 120 -8.65 4.25 -9.64
N ARG A 121 -8.88 4.77 -8.44
CA ARG A 121 -9.00 6.21 -8.21
C ARG A 121 -8.34 6.66 -6.91
N ILE A 122 -7.53 7.72 -7.02
CA ILE A 122 -7.05 8.53 -5.91
C ILE A 122 -7.57 9.95 -6.15
N SER A 123 -8.42 10.46 -5.27
CA SER A 123 -9.05 11.77 -5.47
C SER A 123 -8.10 12.93 -5.20
N GLY A 124 -7.11 12.75 -4.32
CA GLY A 124 -6.09 13.74 -4.02
C GLY A 124 -4.76 13.49 -4.73
N ASN A 125 -3.70 13.99 -4.11
CA ASN A 125 -2.32 13.86 -4.60
C ASN A 125 -1.76 12.47 -4.34
N VAL A 126 -0.75 12.10 -5.11
CA VAL A 126 0.17 10.99 -4.82
C VAL A 126 1.53 11.57 -4.52
N ILE A 127 2.06 11.30 -3.33
CA ILE A 127 3.34 11.84 -2.86
C ILE A 127 4.23 10.66 -2.49
N MET A 128 5.40 10.56 -3.12
CA MET A 128 6.31 9.43 -2.97
C MET A 128 7.74 9.90 -2.68
N ALA A 129 8.42 9.20 -1.79
CA ALA A 129 9.85 9.35 -1.53
C ALA A 129 10.47 7.96 -1.33
N THR A 130 11.50 7.64 -2.11
CA THR A 130 12.11 6.30 -2.16
C THR A 130 13.52 6.22 -1.57
N GLY A 131 14.20 7.37 -1.48
CA GLY A 131 15.46 7.55 -0.78
C GLY A 131 16.67 6.91 -1.46
N PHE A 132 17.46 6.13 -0.72
CA PHE A 132 18.75 5.63 -1.21
C PHE A 132 18.70 4.14 -1.57
N ALA A 133 18.70 3.83 -2.87
CA ALA A 133 19.09 2.57 -3.53
C ALA A 133 18.59 2.64 -4.98
N ASN A 134 18.40 1.51 -5.67
CA ASN A 134 17.71 1.50 -6.96
C ASN A 134 16.26 1.13 -6.71
N ASP A 135 15.36 2.09 -6.88
CA ASP A 135 13.95 1.93 -6.60
C ASP A 135 13.12 1.76 -7.87
N THR A 136 12.02 1.04 -7.77
CA THR A 136 11.05 0.91 -8.86
C THR A 136 9.68 1.36 -8.39
N VAL A 137 9.14 2.38 -9.05
CA VAL A 137 7.78 2.84 -8.83
C VAL A 137 6.98 2.64 -10.11
N THR A 138 5.89 1.89 -10.01
CA THR A 138 4.96 1.65 -11.10
C THR A 138 3.58 2.17 -10.76
N MET A 139 3.02 3.00 -11.64
CA MET A 139 1.65 3.48 -11.57
C MET A 139 0.91 3.05 -12.84
N SER A 140 -0.05 2.13 -12.68
CA SER A 140 -0.80 1.56 -13.82
C SER A 140 -2.26 1.31 -13.49
N GLY A 141 -3.11 1.13 -14.50
CA GLY A 141 -4.53 0.86 -14.28
C GLY A 141 -4.94 -0.62 -14.33
N GLY A 142 -3.96 -1.55 -14.41
CA GLY A 142 -4.17 -3.01 -14.37
C GLY A 142 -4.98 -3.64 -15.52
N GLY A 143 -5.64 -2.82 -16.35
CA GLY A 143 -6.56 -3.24 -17.41
C GLY A 143 -7.49 -2.10 -17.84
N ASP A 144 -7.90 -1.26 -16.88
CA ASP A 144 -8.66 -0.02 -17.08
C ASP A 144 -7.79 1.19 -16.64
N LEU A 145 -8.37 2.36 -16.39
CA LEU A 145 -7.69 3.59 -16.00
C LEU A 145 -7.38 3.63 -14.50
N LEU A 146 -6.15 4.03 -14.16
CA LEU A 146 -5.84 4.61 -12.85
C LEU A 146 -6.00 6.13 -12.94
N SER A 147 -6.95 6.68 -12.19
CA SER A 147 -7.25 8.11 -12.16
C SER A 147 -6.68 8.78 -10.91
N ILE A 148 -5.91 9.85 -11.10
CA ILE A 148 -5.36 10.69 -10.03
C ILE A 148 -5.99 12.07 -10.16
N GLY A 149 -6.73 12.49 -9.13
CA GLY A 149 -7.43 13.79 -9.13
C GLY A 149 -6.53 14.98 -8.80
N GLY A 150 -5.36 14.73 -8.21
CA GLY A 150 -4.36 15.73 -7.88
C GLY A 150 -3.05 15.59 -8.67
N VAL A 151 -1.96 16.04 -8.07
CA VAL A 151 -0.61 15.92 -8.65
C VAL A 151 0.08 14.63 -8.21
N ILE A 152 1.02 14.17 -9.02
CA ILE A 152 1.99 13.15 -8.65
C ILE A 152 3.31 13.87 -8.35
N SER A 153 3.83 13.69 -7.14
CA SER A 153 5.14 14.17 -6.72
C SER A 153 5.97 12.98 -6.26
N ALA A 154 7.12 12.76 -6.90
CA ALA A 154 8.01 11.66 -6.57
C ALA A 154 9.44 12.19 -6.38
N ASN A 155 10.05 11.85 -5.25
CA ASN A 155 11.46 12.09 -4.98
C ASN A 155 12.21 10.74 -4.97
N PHE A 156 13.18 10.63 -5.85
CA PHE A 156 13.99 9.44 -6.10
C PHE A 156 15.45 9.77 -5.73
N ASP A 157 15.71 9.99 -4.43
CA ASP A 157 16.88 10.75 -3.97
C ASP A 157 18.19 10.38 -4.68
N SER A 158 18.78 9.21 -4.40
CA SER A 158 19.98 8.77 -5.13
C SER A 158 19.91 7.28 -5.45
N GLY A 159 20.18 6.95 -6.70
CA GLY A 159 19.86 5.62 -7.19
C GLY A 159 19.87 5.55 -8.70
N LEU A 160 19.80 4.33 -9.24
CA LEU A 160 19.27 4.09 -10.58
C LEU A 160 17.78 3.78 -10.46
N ASP A 161 17.00 4.83 -10.24
CA ASP A 161 15.57 4.71 -10.00
C ASP A 161 14.77 4.62 -11.30
N THR A 162 13.67 3.87 -11.24
CA THR A 162 12.76 3.68 -12.35
C THR A 162 11.36 4.15 -11.97
N PHE A 163 10.80 5.07 -12.76
CA PHE A 163 9.40 5.45 -12.64
C PHE A 163 8.63 5.07 -13.90
N ASN A 164 7.75 4.08 -13.77
CA ASN A 164 6.90 3.58 -14.84
C ASN A 164 5.49 4.15 -14.69
N LEU A 165 5.00 4.88 -15.70
CA LEU A 165 3.64 5.37 -15.77
C LEU A 165 2.98 4.87 -17.06
N GLY A 166 1.86 4.14 -16.93
CA GLY A 166 1.09 3.68 -18.09
C GLY A 166 0.19 2.50 -17.78
N SER A 167 -0.80 2.23 -18.64
CA SER A 167 -1.56 0.97 -18.57
C SER A 167 -0.87 -0.10 -19.41
N THR A 168 -0.95 -1.36 -18.97
CA THR A 168 -0.67 -2.53 -19.83
C THR A 168 -1.81 -2.80 -20.83
N ALA A 169 -2.89 -2.02 -20.76
CA ALA A 169 -4.12 -2.20 -21.52
C ALA A 169 -4.61 -0.84 -22.02
N ASN A 170 -4.09 -0.41 -23.18
CA ASN A 170 -4.89 0.28 -24.18
C ASN A 170 -4.16 0.23 -25.52
N GLY A 171 -4.11 -0.97 -26.12
CA GLY A 171 -4.00 -1.07 -27.56
C GLY A 171 -5.35 -0.61 -28.12
N SER A 172 -5.44 0.67 -28.50
CA SER A 172 -6.60 1.19 -29.22
C SER A 172 -6.76 0.41 -30.53
N SER A 173 -7.93 -0.19 -30.74
CA SER A 173 -8.48 -0.45 -32.08
C SER A 173 -9.46 0.65 -32.45
#